data_AF-A0A5B9PN73-F1
#
_entry.id   AF-A0A5B9PN73-F1
#
_cell.length_a   1.000
_cell.length_b   1.000
_cell.length_c   1.000
_cell.angle_alpha   90.00
_cell.angle_beta   90.00
_cell.angle_gamma   90.00
#
_symmetry.space_group_name_H-M   'P 1'
#
loop_
_entity.id
_entity.type
_entity.pdbx_description
1 polymer ?
#
loop_
_entity_poly.entity_id
_entity_poly.type
_entity_poly.pdbx_seq_one_letter_code
_entity_poly.pdbx_strand_id
1 'polypeptide(L)'
;MNQSKNESHPNGYPRADHVFDGGAMDCGSGLILLIRQNMLEVPVGGVLEIRSSEPTVVSELPPWCRMVSHSHLGSEEVSSGRWHHWVQRGSDQATEKAELESDRQKAQQFKWSLRARQTDGHQTTVYSRNFSWQSGASIDFDRKSETATSLEQFLGSLLANVIACFSIRCSRLSMVVDDLEATLNATLVNSLAAAGFESGDPSIETIALTVYLTTSADDAMVEQAWQAGLQDSPVFQTLIKSCQIDARIVTL
;
A
#
# COMPACT_ATOMS: atom_id res chain seq x y z
N MET A 1 16.72 39.18 -26.05
CA MET A 1 15.40 38.75 -26.55
C MET A 1 15.49 37.25 -26.80
N ASN A 2 15.36 36.44 -25.75
CA ASN A 2 15.41 34.97 -25.84
C ASN A 2 14.07 34.45 -25.31
N GLN A 3 13.15 34.19 -26.24
CA GLN A 3 11.97 33.37 -25.97
C GLN A 3 12.45 31.91 -25.97
N SER A 4 12.77 31.38 -24.79
CA SER A 4 12.79 29.93 -24.61
C SER A 4 11.35 29.44 -24.71
N LYS A 5 11.04 28.72 -25.79
CA LYS A 5 9.74 28.10 -26.04
C LYS A 5 9.31 27.28 -24.82
N ASN A 6 8.34 27.82 -24.10
CA ASN A 6 7.54 27.11 -23.12
C ASN A 6 6.59 26.21 -23.94
N GLU A 7 7.05 25.02 -24.32
CA GLU A 7 6.18 24.01 -24.92
C GLU A 7 5.37 23.39 -23.78
N SER A 8 4.17 23.94 -23.59
CA SER A 8 3.16 23.46 -22.66
C SER A 8 2.65 22.08 -23.07
N HIS A 9 2.37 21.23 -22.09
CA HIS A 9 1.58 20.01 -22.27
C HIS A 9 0.23 20.37 -22.94
N PRO A 10 -0.41 19.48 -23.72
CA PRO A 10 -1.69 19.77 -24.39
C PRO A 10 -2.80 20.37 -23.51
N ASN A 11 -2.72 20.16 -22.19
CA ASN A 11 -3.69 20.67 -21.20
C ASN A 11 -3.23 21.94 -20.45
N GLY A 12 -2.14 22.60 -20.89
CA GLY A 12 -1.67 23.87 -20.34
C GLY A 12 -0.71 23.78 -19.16
N TYR A 13 -0.31 22.57 -18.73
CA TYR A 13 0.70 22.37 -17.69
C TYR A 13 2.13 22.50 -18.23
N PRO A 14 3.12 22.90 -17.41
CA PRO A 14 4.51 22.91 -17.81
C PRO A 14 5.02 21.51 -18.16
N ARG A 15 5.98 21.43 -19.08
CA ARG A 15 6.70 20.19 -19.35
C ARG A 15 7.43 19.74 -18.07
N ALA A 16 7.28 18.47 -17.72
CA ALA A 16 8.00 17.87 -16.60
C ALA A 16 9.48 17.63 -16.95
N ASP A 17 10.37 17.94 -16.00
CA ASP A 17 11.80 17.62 -16.05
C ASP A 17 12.05 16.16 -15.64
N HIS A 18 11.20 15.63 -14.75
CA HIS A 18 11.24 14.24 -14.31
C HIS A 18 9.82 13.70 -14.08
N VAL A 19 9.63 12.41 -14.30
CA VAL A 19 8.32 11.75 -14.16
C VAL A 19 8.50 10.43 -13.41
N PHE A 20 7.61 10.13 -12.48
CA PHE A 20 7.50 8.79 -11.91
C PHE A 20 6.04 8.40 -11.62
N ASP A 21 5.78 7.10 -11.54
CA ASP A 21 4.48 6.55 -11.17
C ASP A 21 4.51 6.04 -9.72
N GLY A 22 3.75 6.73 -8.86
CA GLY A 22 3.54 6.37 -7.46
C GLY A 22 2.45 5.31 -7.26
N GLY A 23 1.64 5.04 -8.29
CA GLY A 23 0.57 4.04 -8.27
C GLY A 23 -0.48 4.28 -7.19
N ALA A 24 -0.93 3.20 -6.58
CA ALA A 24 -1.93 3.18 -5.51
C ALA A 24 -1.34 3.48 -4.11
N MET A 25 -0.17 4.11 -4.03
CA MET A 25 0.46 4.45 -2.76
C MET A 25 -0.04 5.81 -2.27
N ASP A 26 -0.53 5.87 -1.04
CA ASP A 26 -0.91 7.12 -0.37
C ASP A 26 0.33 7.83 0.21
N CYS A 27 0.16 9.10 0.60
CA CYS A 27 1.26 9.90 1.14
C CYS A 27 1.88 9.29 2.42
N GLY A 28 1.09 8.62 3.26
CA GLY A 28 1.52 7.97 4.49
C GLY A 28 2.12 6.56 4.30
N SER A 29 1.76 5.84 3.25
CA SER A 29 2.28 4.50 2.94
C SER A 29 3.58 4.50 2.12
N GLY A 30 4.12 5.69 1.84
CA GLY A 30 5.48 5.87 1.34
C GLY A 30 5.61 6.79 0.12
N LEU A 31 4.51 7.29 -0.44
CA LEU A 31 4.56 8.12 -1.65
C LEU A 31 5.39 9.38 -1.43
N ILE A 32 5.34 9.99 -0.24
CA ILE A 32 6.16 11.17 0.08
C ILE A 32 7.66 10.86 -0.02
N LEU A 33 8.11 9.70 0.44
CA LEU A 33 9.52 9.31 0.31
C LEU A 33 9.92 9.15 -1.15
N LEU A 34 9.02 8.61 -1.99
CA LEU A 34 9.25 8.51 -3.44
C LEU A 34 9.27 9.89 -4.10
N ILE A 35 8.35 10.79 -3.74
CA ILE A 35 8.33 12.16 -4.25
C ILE A 35 9.66 12.83 -3.93
N ARG A 36 10.12 12.79 -2.67
CA ARG A 36 11.42 13.37 -2.28
C ARG A 36 12.60 12.76 -3.01
N GLN A 37 12.64 11.43 -3.14
CA GLN A 37 13.69 10.73 -3.86
C GLN A 37 13.75 11.16 -5.34
N ASN A 38 12.59 11.32 -5.98
CA ASN A 38 12.50 11.74 -7.38
C ASN A 38 12.70 13.25 -7.56
N MET A 39 12.35 14.06 -6.55
CA MET A 39 12.58 15.52 -6.57
C MET A 39 14.07 15.87 -6.61
N LEU A 40 14.95 14.97 -6.12
CA LEU A 40 16.40 15.14 -6.25
C LEU A 40 16.89 15.17 -7.69
N GLU A 41 16.19 14.51 -8.62
CA GLU A 41 16.50 14.48 -10.06
C GLU A 41 15.96 15.72 -10.80
N VAL A 42 15.16 16.56 -10.14
CA VAL A 42 14.53 17.76 -10.72
C VAL A 42 15.38 19.00 -10.42
N PRO A 43 15.75 19.84 -11.41
CA PRO A 43 16.47 21.08 -11.13
C PRO A 43 15.63 22.03 -10.25
N VAL A 44 16.26 22.94 -9.52
CA VAL A 44 15.53 23.97 -8.74
C VAL A 44 14.68 24.82 -9.70
N GLY A 45 13.40 24.99 -9.38
CA GLY A 45 12.41 25.62 -10.27
C GLY A 45 11.87 24.71 -11.38
N GLY A 46 12.42 23.50 -11.52
CA GLY A 46 11.93 22.47 -12.43
C GLY A 46 10.67 21.77 -11.91
N VAL A 47 10.06 20.94 -12.75
CA VAL A 47 8.75 20.32 -12.52
C VAL A 47 8.85 18.80 -12.48
N LEU A 48 8.31 18.23 -11.40
CA LEU A 48 8.08 16.79 -11.23
C LEU A 48 6.63 16.46 -11.62
N GLU A 49 6.45 15.49 -12.52
CA GLU A 49 5.14 14.85 -12.74
C GLU A 49 5.04 13.58 -11.89
N ILE A 50 3.99 13.50 -11.08
CA ILE A 50 3.66 12.36 -10.26
C ILE A 50 2.41 11.72 -10.84
N ARG A 51 2.49 10.46 -11.26
CA ARG A 51 1.32 9.68 -11.66
C ARG A 51 0.83 8.87 -10.48
N SER A 52 -0.47 8.85 -10.25
CA SER A 52 -1.07 8.13 -9.12
C SER A 52 -2.44 7.59 -9.48
N SER A 53 -2.81 6.47 -8.87
CA SER A 53 -4.17 5.95 -8.85
C SER A 53 -4.81 6.07 -7.47
N GLU A 54 -4.15 6.73 -6.53
CA GLU A 54 -4.61 6.90 -5.15
C GLU A 54 -5.37 8.24 -5.01
N PRO A 55 -6.71 8.22 -4.81
CA PRO A 55 -7.54 9.43 -4.85
C PRO A 55 -7.16 10.46 -3.80
N THR A 56 -6.64 10.03 -2.64
CA THR A 56 -6.29 10.94 -1.54
C THR A 56 -5.12 11.86 -1.87
N VAL A 57 -4.28 11.52 -2.86
CA VAL A 57 -3.13 12.35 -3.27
C VAL A 57 -3.59 13.74 -3.75
N VAL A 58 -4.76 13.83 -4.39
CA VAL A 58 -5.32 15.11 -4.87
C VAL A 58 -5.49 16.13 -3.74
N SER A 59 -5.92 15.68 -2.55
CA SER A 59 -6.18 16.55 -1.40
C SER A 59 -4.97 16.69 -0.47
N GLU A 60 -4.10 15.67 -0.39
CA GLU A 60 -2.95 15.64 0.51
C GLU A 60 -1.69 16.31 -0.07
N LEU A 61 -1.49 16.24 -1.38
CA LEU A 61 -0.29 16.75 -2.03
C LEU A 61 -0.14 18.29 -1.95
N PRO A 62 -1.20 19.12 -2.18
CA PRO A 62 -1.04 20.57 -2.13
C PRO A 62 -0.68 21.12 -0.73
N PRO A 63 -1.31 20.67 0.38
CA PRO A 63 -0.84 21.00 1.73
C PRO A 63 0.60 20.59 1.98
N TRP A 64 1.00 19.38 1.55
CA TRP A 64 2.38 18.91 1.71
C TRP A 64 3.38 19.82 0.97
N CYS A 65 3.12 20.17 -0.29
CA CYS A 65 3.98 21.06 -1.07
C CYS A 65 4.27 22.38 -0.33
N ARG A 66 3.22 23.00 0.26
CA ARG A 66 3.37 24.24 1.04
C ARG A 66 4.26 24.08 2.27
N MET A 67 4.25 22.92 2.91
CA MET A 67 5.08 22.66 4.11
C MET A 67 6.57 22.51 3.78
N VAL A 68 6.89 22.03 2.58
CA VAL A 68 8.27 21.70 2.16
C VAL A 68 8.84 22.69 1.13
N SER A 69 8.22 23.86 1.00
CA SER A 69 8.63 24.90 0.04
C SER A 69 8.64 24.42 -1.42
N HIS A 70 7.65 23.61 -1.80
CA HIS A 70 7.34 23.29 -3.19
C HIS A 70 6.05 23.97 -3.63
N SER A 71 5.89 24.15 -4.94
CA SER A 71 4.68 24.73 -5.52
C SER A 71 3.88 23.65 -6.25
N HIS A 72 2.69 23.32 -5.76
CA HIS A 72 1.74 22.50 -6.50
C HIS A 72 1.18 23.33 -7.67
N LEU A 73 1.36 22.83 -8.89
CA LEU A 73 0.97 23.52 -10.13
C LEU A 73 -0.41 23.08 -10.62
N GLY A 74 -0.83 21.87 -10.27
CA GLY A 74 -2.12 21.32 -10.66
C GLY A 74 -2.19 19.80 -10.54
N SER A 75 -3.41 19.29 -10.64
CA SER A 75 -3.73 17.87 -10.70
C SER A 75 -4.77 17.68 -11.80
N GLU A 76 -4.62 16.64 -12.60
CA GLU A 76 -5.57 16.29 -13.67
C GLU A 76 -5.85 14.79 -13.65
N GLU A 77 -7.12 14.44 -13.76
CA GLU A 77 -7.54 13.06 -14.00
C GLU A 77 -7.49 12.79 -15.51
N VAL A 78 -6.52 11.97 -15.94
CA VAL A 78 -6.25 11.69 -17.36
C VAL A 78 -7.13 10.55 -17.86
N SER A 79 -7.48 9.62 -16.98
CA SER A 79 -8.49 8.58 -17.20
C SER A 79 -9.11 8.20 -15.86
N SER A 80 -10.23 7.47 -15.87
CA SER A 80 -10.98 7.10 -14.66
C SER A 80 -10.05 6.54 -13.57
N GLY A 81 -9.89 7.28 -12.47
CA GLY A 81 -9.06 6.90 -11.33
C GLY A 81 -7.55 7.07 -11.53
N ARG A 82 -7.09 7.69 -12.62
CA ARG A 82 -5.66 7.93 -12.90
C ARG A 82 -5.37 9.42 -12.95
N TRP A 83 -4.55 9.87 -12.01
CA TRP A 83 -4.21 11.26 -11.78
C TRP A 83 -2.77 11.55 -12.15
N HIS A 84 -2.55 12.71 -12.76
CA HIS A 84 -1.26 13.31 -12.98
C HIS A 84 -1.18 14.59 -12.14
N HIS A 85 -0.10 14.75 -11.38
CA HIS A 85 0.14 15.91 -10.52
C HIS A 85 1.46 16.57 -10.91
N TRP A 86 1.47 17.89 -10.99
CA TRP A 86 2.68 18.66 -11.29
C TRP A 86 3.12 19.44 -10.06
N VAL A 87 4.36 19.21 -9.64
CA VAL A 87 4.97 19.88 -8.49
C VAL A 87 6.25 20.55 -8.95
N GLN A 88 6.32 21.87 -8.79
CA GLN A 88 7.54 22.62 -9.02
C GLN A 88 8.42 22.60 -7.77
N ARG A 89 9.69 22.25 -7.97
CA ARG A 89 10.71 22.25 -6.94
C ARG A 89 11.04 23.69 -6.51
N GLY A 90 10.94 23.98 -5.22
CA GLY A 90 11.33 25.30 -4.67
C GLY A 90 12.52 25.30 -3.72
N SER A 91 12.99 24.14 -3.27
CA SER A 91 14.11 23.98 -2.34
C SER A 91 15.41 23.58 -3.06
N ASP A 92 16.55 23.89 -2.46
CA ASP A 92 17.86 23.51 -2.99
C ASP A 92 18.19 22.01 -2.78
N GLN A 93 19.30 21.56 -3.36
CA GLN A 93 19.70 20.15 -3.32
C GLN A 93 20.13 19.68 -1.93
N ALA A 94 20.75 20.54 -1.14
CA ALA A 94 21.17 20.19 0.21
C ALA A 94 19.96 19.97 1.12
N THR A 95 18.97 20.85 1.02
CA THR A 95 17.71 20.80 1.75
C THR A 95 16.93 19.54 1.41
N GLU A 96 16.68 19.25 0.12
CA GLU A 96 15.95 18.04 -0.28
C GLU A 96 16.61 16.76 0.22
N LYS A 97 17.95 16.68 0.11
CA LYS A 97 18.68 15.50 0.56
C LYS A 97 18.60 15.31 2.07
N ALA A 98 18.69 16.41 2.84
CA ALA A 98 18.57 16.37 4.29
C ALA A 98 17.16 15.96 4.73
N GLU A 99 16.12 16.50 4.09
CA GLU A 99 14.73 16.17 4.40
C GLU A 99 14.39 14.71 4.05
N LEU A 100 14.84 14.22 2.89
CA LEU A 100 14.69 12.82 2.52
C LEU A 100 15.37 11.89 3.53
N GLU A 101 16.60 12.19 3.93
CA GLU A 101 17.32 11.37 4.91
C GLU A 101 16.65 11.39 6.28
N SER A 102 16.17 12.55 6.74
CA SER A 102 15.36 12.67 7.95
C SER A 102 14.11 11.79 7.88
N ASP A 103 13.36 11.84 6.78
CA ASP A 103 12.13 11.06 6.64
C ASP A 103 12.42 9.55 6.52
N ARG A 104 13.54 9.16 5.89
CA ARG A 104 14.02 7.76 5.88
C ARG A 104 14.36 7.26 7.29
N GLN A 105 15.04 8.07 8.09
CA GLN A 105 15.37 7.73 9.47
C GLN A 105 14.11 7.58 10.33
N LYS A 106 13.14 8.49 10.19
CA LYS A 106 11.83 8.36 10.86
C LYS A 106 11.12 7.07 10.46
N ALA A 107 11.11 6.73 9.16
CA ALA A 107 10.50 5.51 8.66
C ALA A 107 11.20 4.25 9.21
N GLN A 108 12.53 4.23 9.25
CA GLN A 108 13.32 3.10 9.81
C GLN A 108 13.09 2.91 11.31
N GLN A 109 12.86 3.98 12.04
CA GLN A 109 12.63 3.95 13.49
C GLN A 109 11.15 3.82 13.85
N PHE A 110 10.26 3.79 12.86
CA PHE A 110 8.83 3.75 13.09
C PHE A 110 8.45 2.48 13.85
N LYS A 111 7.62 2.65 14.89
CA LYS A 111 7.11 1.55 15.71
C LYS A 111 5.59 1.56 15.63
N TRP A 112 5.03 0.45 15.18
CA TRP A 112 3.60 0.21 15.29
C TRP A 112 3.22 -0.05 16.75
N SER A 113 2.23 0.68 17.25
CA SER A 113 1.73 0.56 18.63
C SER A 113 0.22 0.44 18.60
N LEU A 114 -0.29 -0.62 19.20
CA LEU A 114 -1.72 -0.89 19.33
C LEU A 114 -2.06 -1.06 20.80
N ARG A 115 -3.30 -0.74 21.16
CA ARG A 115 -3.86 -1.02 22.50
C ARG A 115 -5.15 -1.80 22.33
N ALA A 116 -5.43 -2.70 23.25
CA ALA A 116 -6.67 -3.46 23.25
C ALA A 116 -7.32 -3.39 24.62
N ARG A 117 -8.65 -3.38 24.66
CA ARG A 117 -9.44 -3.43 25.89
C ARG A 117 -10.59 -4.40 25.69
N GLN A 118 -10.76 -5.32 26.64
CA GLN A 118 -11.96 -6.15 26.72
C GLN A 118 -13.15 -5.25 27.11
N THR A 119 -14.20 -5.26 26.28
CA THR A 119 -15.39 -4.43 26.51
C THR A 119 -16.54 -5.26 27.08
N ASP A 120 -16.83 -6.41 26.47
CA ASP A 120 -17.94 -7.29 26.85
C ASP A 120 -17.50 -8.75 26.78
N GLY A 121 -17.08 -9.35 27.90
CA GLY A 121 -16.85 -10.80 28.13
C GLY A 121 -16.00 -11.59 27.11
N HIS A 122 -16.38 -11.58 25.85
CA HIS A 122 -15.79 -12.25 24.70
C HIS A 122 -15.35 -11.29 23.58
N GLN A 123 -15.63 -9.98 23.69
CA GLN A 123 -15.23 -8.97 22.71
C GLN A 123 -14.07 -8.09 23.21
N THR A 124 -13.16 -7.79 22.29
CA THR A 124 -12.02 -6.91 22.51
C THR A 124 -12.04 -5.77 21.49
N THR A 125 -12.09 -4.53 21.97
CA THR A 125 -11.85 -3.37 21.12
C THR A 125 -10.36 -3.14 20.96
N VAL A 126 -9.88 -3.11 19.73
CA VAL A 126 -8.50 -2.79 19.37
C VAL A 126 -8.44 -1.35 18.86
N TYR A 127 -7.44 -0.61 19.32
CA TYR A 127 -7.16 0.78 18.97
C TYR A 127 -5.81 0.87 18.26
N SER A 128 -5.80 1.51 17.08
CA SER A 128 -4.60 1.78 16.30
C SER A 128 -4.71 3.16 15.64
N ARG A 129 -3.81 4.08 16.01
CA ARG A 129 -3.88 5.49 15.58
C ARG A 129 -5.26 6.09 15.91
N ASN A 130 -5.96 6.59 14.89
CA ASN A 130 -7.31 7.18 15.01
C ASN A 130 -8.43 6.17 14.68
N PHE A 131 -8.09 4.89 14.58
CA PHE A 131 -9.03 3.82 14.24
C PHE A 131 -9.24 2.90 15.42
N SER A 132 -10.44 2.34 15.48
CA SER A 132 -10.76 1.23 16.38
C SER A 132 -11.67 0.22 15.69
N TRP A 133 -11.52 -1.05 16.04
CA TRP A 133 -12.39 -2.12 15.58
C TRP A 133 -12.65 -3.12 16.69
N GLN A 134 -13.72 -3.90 16.54
CA GLN A 134 -14.04 -5.00 17.44
C GLN A 134 -13.44 -6.29 16.94
N SER A 135 -12.90 -7.09 17.86
CA SER A 135 -12.44 -8.45 17.65
C SER A 135 -13.23 -9.39 18.56
N GLY A 136 -13.76 -10.47 17.99
CA GLY A 136 -14.46 -11.51 18.74
C GLY A 136 -13.51 -12.41 19.52
N ALA A 137 -13.96 -13.62 19.81
CA ALA A 137 -13.13 -14.66 20.43
C ALA A 137 -11.90 -15.01 19.57
N SER A 138 -10.96 -15.77 20.15
CA SER A 138 -9.76 -16.21 19.42
C SER A 138 -10.12 -17.07 18.21
N ILE A 139 -11.07 -17.98 18.40
CA ILE A 139 -11.67 -18.86 17.41
C ILE A 139 -13.17 -18.90 17.69
N ASP A 140 -13.97 -19.04 16.64
CA ASP A 140 -15.41 -19.23 16.69
C ASP A 140 -15.79 -20.20 15.57
N PHE A 141 -16.66 -21.15 15.89
CA PHE A 141 -17.15 -22.14 14.93
C PHE A 141 -18.55 -21.80 14.40
N ASP A 142 -19.21 -20.79 14.97
CA ASP A 142 -20.49 -20.31 14.49
C ASP A 142 -20.32 -19.28 13.36
N ARG A 143 -20.84 -19.64 12.18
CA ARG A 143 -20.83 -18.76 11.00
C ARG A 143 -21.75 -17.55 11.14
N LYS A 144 -22.61 -17.51 12.16
CA LYS A 144 -23.56 -16.41 12.41
C LYS A 144 -23.03 -15.36 13.39
N SER A 145 -21.78 -15.48 13.84
CA SER A 145 -21.17 -14.54 14.76
C SER A 145 -21.17 -13.11 14.19
N GLU A 146 -21.49 -12.11 15.01
CA GLU A 146 -21.59 -10.71 14.59
C GLU A 146 -20.22 -10.04 14.44
N THR A 147 -19.15 -10.66 14.96
CA THR A 147 -17.79 -10.12 14.95
C THR A 147 -16.80 -11.16 14.44
N ALA A 148 -15.91 -10.74 13.53
CA ALA A 148 -14.78 -11.57 13.12
C ALA A 148 -13.86 -11.86 14.32
N THR A 149 -13.41 -13.11 14.39
CA THR A 149 -12.42 -13.60 15.37
C THR A 149 -11.07 -12.95 15.17
N SER A 150 -10.20 -13.03 16.18
CA SER A 150 -8.82 -12.56 16.03
C SER A 150 -8.05 -13.33 14.94
N LEU A 151 -8.33 -14.63 14.76
CA LEU A 151 -7.73 -15.44 13.71
C LEU A 151 -8.18 -15.00 12.31
N GLU A 152 -9.49 -14.78 12.11
CA GLU A 152 -10.03 -14.29 10.84
C GLU A 152 -9.50 -12.89 10.51
N GLN A 153 -9.40 -12.01 11.49
CA GLN A 153 -8.80 -10.67 11.29
C GLN A 153 -7.33 -10.76 10.91
N PHE A 154 -6.58 -11.67 11.54
CA PHE A 154 -5.19 -11.91 11.20
C PHE A 154 -5.02 -12.43 9.77
N LEU A 155 -5.81 -13.44 9.37
CA LEU A 155 -5.79 -13.99 8.01
C LEU A 155 -6.31 -12.98 6.97
N GLY A 156 -7.33 -12.19 7.32
CA GLY A 156 -7.83 -11.09 6.50
C GLY A 156 -6.77 -10.00 6.30
N SER A 157 -5.92 -9.75 7.30
CA SER A 157 -4.81 -8.81 7.16
C SER A 157 -3.74 -9.30 6.17
N LEU A 158 -3.51 -10.61 6.07
CA LEU A 158 -2.64 -11.20 5.04
C LEU A 158 -3.22 -10.97 3.65
N LEU A 159 -4.51 -11.30 3.45
CA LEU A 159 -5.21 -11.06 2.18
C LEU A 159 -5.10 -9.59 1.74
N ALA A 160 -5.49 -8.67 2.63
CA ALA A 160 -5.47 -7.25 2.36
C ALA A 160 -4.06 -6.74 2.04
N ASN A 161 -3.04 -7.20 2.77
CA ASN A 161 -1.67 -6.76 2.53
C ASN A 161 -1.09 -7.30 1.21
N VAL A 162 -1.38 -8.56 0.85
CA VAL A 162 -0.95 -9.12 -0.45
C VAL A 162 -1.61 -8.37 -1.62
N ILE A 163 -2.92 -8.11 -1.55
CA ILE A 163 -3.63 -7.31 -2.57
C ILE A 163 -3.01 -5.92 -2.68
N ALA A 164 -2.80 -5.22 -1.57
CA ALA A 164 -2.25 -3.86 -1.58
C ALA A 164 -0.85 -3.82 -2.22
N CYS A 165 0.05 -4.71 -1.81
CA CYS A 165 1.40 -4.80 -2.37
C CYS A 165 1.40 -5.16 -3.86
N PHE A 166 0.54 -6.10 -4.27
CA PHE A 166 0.37 -6.45 -5.68
C PHE A 166 -0.14 -5.26 -6.51
N SER A 167 -1.21 -4.58 -6.09
CA SER A 167 -1.76 -3.41 -6.78
C SER A 167 -0.75 -2.27 -6.98
N ILE A 168 0.13 -2.05 -5.99
CA ILE A 168 1.24 -1.09 -6.12
C ILE A 168 2.20 -1.52 -7.23
N ARG A 169 2.53 -2.81 -7.33
CA ARG A 169 3.41 -3.36 -8.38
C ARG A 169 2.78 -3.30 -9.77
N CYS A 170 1.50 -3.66 -9.89
CA CYS A 170 0.73 -3.50 -11.12
C CYS A 170 0.81 -2.06 -11.63
N SER A 171 0.55 -1.09 -10.75
CA SER A 171 0.57 0.33 -11.09
C SER A 171 1.94 0.79 -11.58
N ARG A 172 3.02 0.38 -10.91
CA ARG A 172 4.40 0.74 -11.31
C ARG A 172 4.81 0.15 -12.66
N LEU A 173 4.25 -0.99 -13.02
CA LEU A 173 4.45 -1.58 -14.34
C LEU A 173 3.50 -0.99 -15.39
N SER A 174 2.60 -0.06 -15.03
CA SER A 174 1.51 0.41 -15.90
C SER A 174 0.61 -0.74 -16.39
N MET A 175 0.44 -1.76 -15.56
CA MET A 175 -0.42 -2.91 -15.83
C MET A 175 -1.89 -2.50 -15.65
N VAL A 176 -2.72 -2.77 -16.64
CA VAL A 176 -4.17 -2.55 -16.57
C VAL A 176 -4.78 -3.66 -15.71
N VAL A 177 -5.47 -3.31 -14.63
CA VAL A 177 -6.18 -4.27 -13.77
C VAL A 177 -7.65 -3.92 -13.83
N ASP A 178 -8.45 -4.81 -14.40
CA ASP A 178 -9.90 -4.62 -14.55
C ASP A 178 -10.64 -5.07 -13.30
N ASP A 179 -10.23 -6.19 -12.70
CA ASP A 179 -10.77 -6.70 -11.45
C ASP A 179 -9.72 -7.50 -10.67
N LEU A 180 -9.85 -7.48 -9.34
CA LEU A 180 -8.91 -8.13 -8.42
C LEU A 180 -9.64 -8.64 -7.17
N GLU A 181 -9.68 -9.96 -7.02
CA GLU A 181 -10.27 -10.64 -5.87
C GLU A 181 -9.26 -11.61 -5.26
N ALA A 182 -9.39 -11.93 -3.97
CA ALA A 182 -8.58 -12.98 -3.36
C ALA A 182 -9.36 -13.82 -2.36
N THR A 183 -8.99 -15.10 -2.30
CA THR A 183 -9.51 -16.07 -1.34
C THR A 183 -8.38 -16.64 -0.50
N LEU A 184 -8.70 -17.00 0.75
CA LEU A 184 -7.76 -17.65 1.66
C LEU A 184 -8.47 -18.75 2.42
N ASN A 185 -7.84 -19.92 2.50
CA ASN A 185 -8.21 -20.99 3.41
C ASN A 185 -7.02 -21.29 4.33
N ALA A 186 -7.26 -21.52 5.61
CA ALA A 186 -6.22 -21.88 6.56
C ALA A 186 -6.64 -23.07 7.41
N THR A 187 -5.66 -23.90 7.79
CA THR A 187 -5.84 -25.04 8.68
C THR A 187 -4.95 -24.87 9.91
N LEU A 188 -5.50 -25.14 11.09
CA LEU A 188 -4.73 -25.20 12.34
C LEU A 188 -4.21 -26.61 12.57
N VAL A 189 -3.04 -26.72 13.18
CA VAL A 189 -2.47 -28.02 13.60
C VAL A 189 -3.43 -28.76 14.55
N ASN A 190 -3.99 -28.04 15.52
CA ASN A 190 -5.03 -28.55 16.41
C ASN A 190 -6.04 -27.46 16.80
N SER A 191 -7.24 -27.51 16.21
CA SER A 191 -8.31 -26.55 16.49
C SER A 191 -8.95 -26.73 17.87
N LEU A 192 -8.93 -27.94 18.45
CA LEU A 192 -9.44 -28.19 19.80
C LEU A 192 -8.49 -27.63 20.87
N ALA A 193 -7.18 -27.67 20.62
CA ALA A 193 -6.19 -27.00 21.45
C ALA A 193 -6.36 -25.48 21.40
N ALA A 194 -6.61 -24.90 20.21
CA ALA A 194 -6.91 -23.47 20.07
C ALA A 194 -8.18 -23.04 20.80
N ALA A 195 -9.18 -23.93 20.89
CA ALA A 195 -10.42 -23.72 21.64
C ALA A 195 -10.29 -24.07 23.15
N GLY A 196 -9.14 -24.57 23.59
CA GLY A 196 -8.87 -24.90 24.99
C GLY A 196 -9.51 -26.20 25.50
N PHE A 197 -9.96 -27.08 24.62
CA PHE A 197 -10.56 -28.37 25.00
C PHE A 197 -9.51 -29.44 25.33
N GLU A 198 -8.30 -29.33 24.80
CA GLU A 198 -7.20 -30.25 25.04
C GLU A 198 -5.83 -29.56 24.94
N SER A 199 -4.77 -30.29 25.33
CA SER A 199 -3.39 -29.84 25.11
C SER A 199 -2.95 -30.16 23.68
N GLY A 200 -2.24 -29.25 23.03
CA GLY A 200 -1.74 -29.43 21.68
C GLY A 200 -1.15 -28.14 21.11
N ASP A 201 -0.75 -28.17 19.84
CA ASP A 201 -0.25 -27.01 19.11
C ASP A 201 -1.41 -26.25 18.42
N PRO A 202 -1.74 -25.02 18.84
CA PRO A 202 -2.84 -24.25 18.25
C PRO A 202 -2.42 -23.42 17.02
N SER A 203 -1.18 -23.59 16.52
CA SER A 203 -0.64 -22.79 15.42
C SER A 203 -1.30 -23.10 14.08
N ILE A 204 -1.11 -22.18 13.12
CA ILE A 204 -1.54 -22.35 11.74
C ILE A 204 -0.56 -23.30 11.04
N GLU A 205 -1.08 -24.40 10.51
CA GLU A 205 -0.31 -25.40 9.77
C GLU A 205 -0.10 -24.96 8.31
N THR A 206 -1.21 -24.67 7.63
CA THR A 206 -1.23 -24.37 6.20
C THR A 206 -2.12 -23.19 5.88
N ILE A 207 -1.71 -22.42 4.88
CA ILE A 207 -2.50 -21.35 4.25
C ILE A 207 -2.50 -21.59 2.74
N ALA A 208 -3.68 -21.61 2.13
CA ALA A 208 -3.88 -21.59 0.68
C ALA A 208 -4.49 -20.25 0.28
N LEU A 209 -3.72 -19.40 -0.40
CA LEU A 209 -4.10 -18.07 -0.87
C LEU A 209 -4.17 -18.06 -2.40
N THR A 210 -5.30 -17.68 -2.96
CA THR A 210 -5.46 -17.51 -4.42
C THR A 210 -5.94 -16.10 -4.71
N VAL A 211 -5.18 -15.38 -5.54
CA VAL A 211 -5.59 -14.09 -6.13
C VAL A 211 -6.12 -14.33 -7.53
N TYR A 212 -7.31 -13.81 -7.81
CA TYR A 212 -7.95 -13.84 -9.12
C TYR A 212 -7.82 -12.45 -9.75
N LEU A 213 -7.32 -12.41 -10.98
CA LEU A 213 -7.01 -11.18 -11.70
C LEU A 213 -7.71 -11.18 -13.06
N THR A 214 -8.43 -10.11 -13.37
CA THR A 214 -8.86 -9.81 -14.74
C THR A 214 -7.97 -8.70 -15.29
N THR A 215 -7.28 -8.96 -16.40
CA THR A 215 -6.33 -8.02 -17.01
C THR A 215 -6.14 -8.30 -18.50
N SER A 216 -5.71 -7.28 -19.24
CA SER A 216 -5.21 -7.41 -20.62
C SER A 216 -3.69 -7.56 -20.72
N ALA A 217 -2.98 -7.57 -19.59
CA ALA A 217 -1.53 -7.74 -19.53
C ALA A 217 -1.11 -9.17 -19.85
N ASP A 218 0.13 -9.34 -20.32
CA ASP A 218 0.70 -10.67 -20.56
C ASP A 218 1.13 -11.38 -19.27
N ASP A 219 1.20 -12.71 -19.33
CA ASP A 219 1.51 -13.56 -18.17
C ASP A 219 2.88 -13.25 -17.55
N ALA A 220 3.86 -12.81 -18.34
CA ALA A 220 5.19 -12.52 -17.83
C ALA A 220 5.18 -11.25 -16.95
N MET A 221 4.42 -10.24 -17.37
CA MET A 221 4.20 -9.01 -16.61
C MET A 221 3.41 -9.29 -15.33
N VAL A 222 2.37 -10.14 -15.39
CA VAL A 222 1.58 -10.56 -14.23
C VAL A 222 2.47 -11.29 -13.21
N GLU A 223 3.25 -12.27 -13.66
CA GLU A 223 4.14 -13.03 -12.79
C GLU A 223 5.22 -12.14 -12.15
N GLN A 224 5.77 -11.20 -12.91
CA GLN A 224 6.72 -10.21 -12.39
C GLN A 224 6.07 -9.34 -11.28
N ALA A 225 4.86 -8.84 -11.51
CA ALA A 225 4.12 -8.05 -10.53
C ALA A 225 3.80 -8.88 -9.27
N TRP A 226 3.40 -10.14 -9.47
CA TRP A 226 3.01 -11.07 -8.42
C TRP A 226 4.18 -11.38 -7.48
N GLN A 227 5.32 -11.80 -8.03
CA GLN A 227 6.51 -12.11 -7.24
C GLN A 227 7.02 -10.89 -6.47
N ALA A 228 7.04 -9.72 -7.11
CA ALA A 228 7.43 -8.48 -6.44
C ALA A 228 6.43 -8.06 -5.34
N GLY A 229 5.13 -8.29 -5.55
CA GLY A 229 4.08 -8.00 -4.56
C GLY A 229 4.21 -8.88 -3.31
N LEU A 230 4.46 -10.18 -3.49
CA LEU A 230 4.72 -11.09 -2.37
C LEU A 230 5.99 -10.73 -1.60
N GLN A 231 7.04 -10.28 -2.29
CA GLN A 231 8.29 -9.81 -1.65
C GLN A 231 8.09 -8.55 -0.82
N ASP A 232 7.21 -7.66 -1.25
CA ASP A 232 6.92 -6.41 -0.57
C ASP A 232 5.98 -6.57 0.63
N SER A 233 5.23 -7.67 0.72
CA SER A 233 4.24 -7.88 1.79
C SER A 233 4.93 -8.28 3.10
N PRO A 234 4.98 -7.40 4.13
CA PRO A 234 5.56 -7.76 5.42
C PRO A 234 4.80 -8.88 6.13
N VAL A 235 3.47 -8.97 5.93
CA VAL A 235 2.65 -10.02 6.55
C VAL A 235 2.99 -11.38 5.92
N PHE A 236 3.03 -11.46 4.59
CA PHE A 236 3.41 -12.68 3.87
C PHE A 236 4.85 -13.11 4.19
N GLN A 237 5.82 -12.19 4.09
CA GLN A 237 7.24 -12.46 4.37
C GLN A 237 7.49 -12.87 5.83
N THR A 238 6.62 -12.50 6.76
CA THR A 238 6.67 -12.97 8.14
C THR A 238 6.13 -14.39 8.25
N LEU A 239 4.97 -14.66 7.67
CA LEU A 239 4.28 -15.94 7.80
C LEU A 239 4.97 -17.10 7.09
N ILE A 240 5.59 -16.88 5.92
CA ILE A 240 6.34 -17.93 5.22
C ILE A 240 7.54 -18.48 6.01
N LYS A 241 7.95 -17.79 7.08
CA LYS A 241 9.00 -18.27 8.01
C LYS A 241 8.46 -19.22 9.07
N SER A 242 7.14 -19.28 9.26
CA SER A 242 6.48 -20.00 10.36
C SER A 242 5.45 -21.04 9.92
N CYS A 243 4.82 -20.89 8.76
CA CYS A 243 3.81 -21.85 8.27
C CYS A 243 3.97 -22.10 6.77
N GLN A 244 3.40 -23.21 6.29
CA GLN A 244 3.37 -23.50 4.86
C GLN A 244 2.32 -22.61 4.18
N ILE A 245 2.73 -21.86 3.17
CA ILE A 245 1.81 -21.06 2.37
C ILE A 245 1.91 -21.47 0.91
N ASP A 246 0.77 -21.89 0.34
CA ASP A 246 0.58 -22.02 -1.11
C ASP A 246 -0.12 -20.74 -1.60
N ALA A 247 0.63 -19.87 -2.27
CA ALA A 247 0.13 -18.61 -2.80
C ALA A 247 0.25 -18.58 -4.31
N ARG A 248 -0.88 -18.34 -4.99
CA ARG A 248 -0.94 -18.32 -6.46
C ARG A 248 -1.80 -17.18 -6.98
N ILE A 249 -1.51 -16.77 -8.20
CA ILE A 249 -2.31 -15.85 -8.99
C ILE A 249 -2.95 -16.60 -10.16
N VAL A 250 -4.20 -16.28 -10.47
CA VAL A 250 -4.98 -16.87 -11.56
C VAL A 250 -5.55 -15.73 -12.40
N THR A 251 -5.11 -15.66 -13.66
CA THR A 251 -5.73 -14.76 -14.64
C THR A 251 -7.03 -15.38 -15.16
N LEU A 252 -8.11 -14.61 -15.17
CA LEU A 252 -9.45 -15.03 -15.61
C LEU A 252 -9.75 -14.66 -17.06
#